data_AF-A0A7C3XJN5-F1
#
_entry.id   AF-A0A7C3XJN5-F1
#
_cell.length_a   1.000
_cell.length_b   1.000
_cell.length_c   1.000
_cell.angle_alpha   90.00
_cell.angle_beta   90.00
_cell.angle_gamma   90.00
#
_symmetry.space_group_name_H-M   'P 1'
#
loop_
_entity.id
_entity.type
_entity.pdbx_description
1 polymer ?
#
loop_
_entity_poly.entity_id
_entity_poly.type
_entity_poly.pdbx_seq_one_letter_code
_entity_poly.pdbx_strand_id
1 'polypeptide(L)'
;MSKILDTFSMLKDILDKPGVTGFEEQRRRCIAEYFSKFCDSVSTDVIGNIIGTAGHGEKTVMLAGHYDQIGFMISYIEEEGYACFKQVGTWDPRVIYGTRVRIWTGQQPTSFVTGTIGAQPVHLVEREEREKAIKMEDMRIDFGASNRAEAEKLGVLPGCVATIDSSVARLGTESSDLVVGAGFDDSCSIAAFLKCLELLEDKRLDKVKVCVVATVQEEIGLRGAMVSGFNIAPWCAIAVDVTHAIAPGVKATKVGEIKLGGGPAIGVGPNFTKELWTMMVEQAKVKKIPFQIEPVPAASGTDAWALQVVRGGRISGLVSVPNRYMHSANEVISIKDLENVGKLLAVTIEALQESNIQTSQILKKSK
;
A
#
# COMPACT_ATOMS: atom_id res chain seq x y z
N MET A 1 24.56 1.87 16.88
CA MET A 1 24.66 2.73 15.69
C MET A 1 23.42 2.45 14.87
N SER A 2 22.33 3.23 15.05
CA SER A 2 21.16 3.06 14.19
C SER A 2 21.59 3.41 12.76
N LYS A 3 21.37 2.49 11.83
CA LYS A 3 21.59 2.78 10.41
C LYS A 3 20.37 3.56 9.96
N ILE A 4 20.53 4.87 9.80
CA ILE A 4 19.52 5.71 9.14
C ILE A 4 19.15 5.02 7.83
N LEU A 5 17.90 4.57 7.71
CA LEU A 5 17.40 4.00 6.47
C LEU A 5 17.12 5.15 5.51
N ASP A 6 17.82 5.16 4.37
CA ASP A 6 17.44 6.03 3.27
C ASP A 6 16.06 5.58 2.74
N THR A 7 15.04 6.40 2.99
CA THR A 7 13.63 6.12 2.65
C THR A 7 13.47 5.77 1.17
N PHE A 8 14.18 6.47 0.27
CA PHE A 8 14.15 6.21 -1.16
C PHE A 8 14.69 4.83 -1.53
N SER A 9 15.89 4.49 -1.05
CA SER A 9 16.54 3.20 -1.35
C SER A 9 15.73 2.02 -0.82
N MET A 10 15.17 2.16 0.38
CA MET A 10 14.28 1.15 0.97
C MET A 10 13.00 0.97 0.15
N LEU A 11 12.32 2.07 -0.18
CA LEU A 11 11.10 2.05 -0.99
C LEU A 11 11.35 1.35 -2.33
N LYS A 12 12.46 1.70 -3.00
CA LYS A 12 12.88 1.07 -4.25
C LYS A 12 13.13 -0.42 -4.08
N ASP A 13 13.85 -0.83 -3.03
CA ASP A 13 14.14 -2.25 -2.78
C ASP A 13 12.87 -3.09 -2.57
N ILE A 14 11.90 -2.58 -1.81
CA ILE A 14 10.62 -3.26 -1.57
C ILE A 14 9.82 -3.36 -2.89
N LEU A 15 9.75 -2.27 -3.66
CA LEU A 15 8.91 -2.20 -4.86
C LEU A 15 9.47 -2.92 -6.08
N ASP A 16 10.79 -3.07 -6.17
CA ASP A 16 11.40 -3.87 -7.25
C ASP A 16 11.03 -5.37 -7.17
N LYS A 17 10.52 -5.84 -6.03
CA LYS A 17 10.04 -7.21 -5.81
C LYS A 17 8.54 -7.27 -6.07
N PRO A 18 8.02 -8.34 -6.71
CA PRO A 18 6.60 -8.46 -7.01
C PRO A 18 5.76 -8.61 -5.75
N GLY A 19 4.57 -8.01 -5.82
CA GLY A 19 3.55 -8.12 -4.78
C GLY A 19 2.14 -8.19 -5.36
N VAL A 20 1.91 -8.83 -6.52
CA VAL A 20 0.53 -8.94 -7.04
C VAL A 20 -0.34 -9.63 -5.99
N THR A 21 -1.54 -9.10 -5.75
CA THR A 21 -2.50 -9.65 -4.78
C THR A 21 -2.64 -11.18 -4.89
N GLY A 22 -2.34 -11.88 -3.79
CA GLY A 22 -2.28 -13.33 -3.65
C GLY A 22 -0.94 -14.00 -3.99
N PHE A 23 0.06 -13.24 -4.46
CA PHE A 23 1.37 -13.69 -4.92
C PHE A 23 2.51 -12.85 -4.33
N GLU A 24 2.37 -12.44 -3.07
CA GLU A 24 3.22 -11.43 -2.44
C GLU A 24 4.54 -11.97 -1.87
N GLU A 25 4.84 -13.26 -2.06
CA GLU A 25 5.91 -13.99 -1.35
C GLU A 25 7.30 -13.34 -1.44
N GLN A 26 7.69 -12.84 -2.61
CA GLN A 26 9.02 -12.26 -2.79
C GLN A 26 9.16 -10.94 -2.05
N ARG A 27 8.15 -10.06 -2.16
CA ARG A 27 8.08 -8.82 -1.40
C ARG A 27 7.94 -9.10 0.11
N ARG A 28 7.20 -10.16 0.48
CA ARG A 28 7.00 -10.59 1.86
C ARG A 28 8.32 -10.87 2.58
N ARG A 29 9.20 -11.67 1.96
CA ARG A 29 10.53 -11.99 2.52
C ARG A 29 11.35 -10.73 2.79
N CYS A 30 11.36 -9.81 1.83
CA CYS A 30 12.09 -8.55 1.96
C CYS A 30 11.55 -7.68 3.11
N ILE A 31 10.23 -7.52 3.22
CA ILE A 31 9.63 -6.75 4.31
C ILE A 31 9.91 -7.41 5.67
N ALA A 32 9.82 -8.74 5.76
CA ALA A 32 10.13 -9.47 6.99
C ALA A 32 11.59 -9.24 7.45
N GLU A 33 12.55 -9.21 6.53
CA GLU A 33 13.96 -8.87 6.82
C GLU A 33 14.15 -7.41 7.29
N TYR A 34 13.32 -6.49 6.81
CA TYR A 34 13.34 -5.11 7.32
C TYR A 34 12.72 -5.04 8.72
N PHE A 35 11.57 -5.66 8.94
CA PHE A 35 10.91 -5.68 10.25
C PHE A 35 11.79 -6.36 11.32
N SER A 36 12.53 -7.41 10.98
CA SER A 36 13.39 -8.14 11.94
C SER A 36 14.56 -7.30 12.49
N LYS A 37 14.84 -6.14 11.88
CA LYS A 37 15.88 -5.21 12.35
C LYS A 37 15.38 -4.30 13.47
N PHE A 38 14.07 -4.11 13.60
CA PHE A 38 13.47 -3.14 14.54
C PHE A 38 12.45 -3.77 15.50
N CYS A 39 11.88 -4.92 15.16
CA CYS A 39 10.86 -5.58 15.98
C CYS A 39 11.47 -6.68 16.86
N ASP A 40 10.91 -6.85 18.05
CA ASP A 40 11.25 -7.93 19.00
C ASP A 40 10.92 -9.31 18.42
N SER A 41 9.88 -9.38 17.60
CA SER A 41 9.50 -10.58 16.85
C SER A 41 8.83 -10.23 15.54
N VAL A 42 9.00 -11.11 14.54
CA VAL A 42 8.32 -11.05 13.25
C VAL A 42 7.67 -12.40 13.00
N SER A 43 6.40 -12.38 12.63
CA SER A 43 5.64 -13.58 12.28
C SER A 43 4.85 -13.36 11.00
N THR A 44 4.36 -14.46 10.43
CA THR A 44 3.52 -14.43 9.24
C THR A 44 2.31 -15.30 9.48
N ASP A 45 1.11 -14.77 9.20
CA ASP A 45 -0.11 -15.56 9.34
C ASP A 45 -0.41 -16.41 8.09
N VAL A 46 -1.49 -17.19 8.16
CA VAL A 46 -1.81 -18.20 7.15
C VAL A 46 -2.09 -17.62 5.76
N ILE A 47 -2.57 -16.37 5.67
CA ILE A 47 -2.85 -15.72 4.39
C ILE A 47 -1.66 -14.90 3.90
N GLY A 48 -0.71 -14.58 4.78
CA GLY A 48 0.57 -14.00 4.43
C GLY A 48 0.80 -12.59 4.94
N ASN A 49 -0.02 -12.10 5.88
CA ASN A 49 0.28 -10.84 6.55
C ASN A 49 1.58 -10.97 7.35
N ILE A 50 2.43 -9.94 7.34
CA ILE A 50 3.65 -9.90 8.15
C ILE A 50 3.36 -9.07 9.38
N ILE A 51 3.62 -9.62 10.56
CA ILE A 51 3.32 -8.99 11.84
C ILE A 51 4.64 -8.82 12.59
N GLY A 52 5.14 -7.59 12.62
CA GLY A 52 6.25 -7.17 13.47
C GLY A 52 5.73 -6.63 14.80
N THR A 53 6.28 -7.10 15.92
CA THR A 53 5.88 -6.65 17.26
C THR A 53 7.03 -5.92 17.95
N ALA A 54 6.75 -4.76 18.55
CA ALA A 54 7.67 -4.01 19.39
C ALA A 54 7.00 -3.56 20.70
N GLY A 55 7.73 -3.62 21.81
CA GLY A 55 7.25 -3.22 23.12
C GLY A 55 6.41 -4.29 23.82
N HIS A 56 6.09 -4.05 25.09
CA HIS A 56 5.59 -5.11 25.99
C HIS A 56 4.34 -4.72 26.79
N GLY A 57 3.67 -3.63 26.43
CA GLY A 57 2.48 -3.18 27.14
C GLY A 57 1.22 -4.03 26.88
N GLU A 58 0.24 -3.91 27.77
CA GLU A 58 -1.02 -4.66 27.69
C GLU A 58 -1.93 -4.15 26.56
N LYS A 59 -1.89 -2.84 26.26
CA LYS A 59 -2.67 -2.25 25.18
C LYS A 59 -1.97 -2.49 23.84
N THR A 60 -2.63 -3.22 22.95
CA THR A 60 -2.09 -3.48 21.61
C THR A 60 -2.51 -2.38 20.63
N VAL A 61 -1.54 -1.70 20.02
CA VAL A 61 -1.74 -0.72 18.93
C VAL A 61 -1.30 -1.37 17.63
N MET A 62 -2.19 -1.49 16.66
CA MET A 62 -1.92 -2.02 15.34
C MET A 62 -1.72 -0.88 14.34
N LEU A 63 -0.60 -0.89 13.62
CA LEU A 63 -0.40 -0.10 12.41
C LEU A 63 -0.56 -1.05 11.22
N ALA A 64 -1.47 -0.77 10.30
CA ALA A 64 -1.79 -1.66 9.17
C ALA A 64 -1.66 -0.91 7.85
N GLY A 65 -0.96 -1.49 6.88
CA GLY A 65 -0.80 -0.94 5.54
C GLY A 65 -0.44 -2.07 4.60
N HIS A 66 -1.02 -2.07 3.41
CA HIS A 66 -0.93 -3.23 2.54
C HIS A 66 0.33 -3.22 1.69
N TYR A 67 0.81 -4.41 1.34
CA TYR A 67 1.98 -4.55 0.48
C TYR A 67 1.68 -5.36 -0.78
N ASP A 68 0.45 -5.84 -0.93
CA ASP A 68 -0.01 -6.24 -2.24
C ASP A 68 -0.22 -5.03 -3.15
N GLN A 69 -0.23 -5.29 -4.45
CA GLN A 69 -0.48 -4.31 -5.49
C GLN A 69 -1.36 -4.91 -6.57
N ILE A 70 -2.04 -4.05 -7.31
CA ILE A 70 -2.68 -4.43 -8.57
C ILE A 70 -1.67 -4.97 -9.59
N GLY A 71 -2.17 -5.79 -10.51
CA GLY A 71 -1.36 -6.41 -11.55
C GLY A 71 -2.20 -7.21 -12.53
N PHE A 72 -1.59 -8.22 -13.14
CA PHE A 72 -2.25 -9.09 -14.11
C PHE A 72 -1.96 -10.55 -13.80
N MET A 73 -2.86 -11.42 -14.23
CA MET A 73 -2.68 -12.87 -14.22
C MET A 73 -2.79 -13.40 -15.64
N ILE A 74 -1.79 -14.16 -16.07
CA ILE A 74 -1.80 -14.87 -17.34
C ILE A 74 -2.91 -15.92 -17.30
N SER A 75 -3.80 -15.87 -18.26
CA SER A 75 -4.99 -16.74 -18.33
C SER A 75 -4.88 -17.79 -19.43
N TYR A 76 -4.16 -17.49 -20.51
CA TYR A 76 -4.00 -18.37 -21.67
C TYR A 76 -2.78 -17.95 -22.49
N ILE A 77 -2.14 -18.92 -23.15
CA ILE A 77 -1.06 -18.69 -24.13
C ILE A 77 -1.58 -19.07 -25.50
N GLU A 78 -1.55 -18.14 -26.45
CA GLU A 78 -1.96 -18.34 -27.83
C GLU A 78 -0.94 -19.19 -28.61
N GLU A 79 -1.37 -19.81 -29.71
CA GLU A 79 -0.50 -20.68 -30.51
C GLU A 79 0.66 -19.88 -31.12
N GLU A 80 0.45 -18.60 -31.39
CA GLU A 80 1.40 -17.62 -31.88
C GLU A 80 2.41 -17.14 -30.81
N GLY A 81 2.23 -17.54 -29.55
CA GLY A 81 3.17 -17.23 -28.46
C GLY A 81 2.80 -16.01 -27.60
N TYR A 82 1.70 -15.31 -27.89
CA TYR A 82 1.20 -14.21 -27.05
C TYR A 82 0.48 -14.70 -25.79
N ALA A 83 0.50 -13.91 -24.72
CA ALA A 83 -0.25 -14.21 -23.50
C ALA A 83 -1.52 -13.37 -23.36
N CYS A 84 -2.67 -14.04 -23.18
CA CYS A 84 -3.90 -13.43 -22.70
C CYS A 84 -3.85 -13.26 -21.18
N PHE A 85 -4.40 -12.17 -20.65
CA PHE A 85 -4.36 -11.88 -19.23
C PHE A 85 -5.70 -11.39 -18.67
N LYS A 86 -5.83 -11.46 -17.35
CA LYS A 86 -6.92 -10.87 -16.56
C LYS A 86 -6.34 -9.89 -15.56
N GLN A 87 -7.09 -8.85 -15.23
CA GLN A 87 -6.69 -7.90 -14.21
C GLN A 87 -6.78 -8.54 -12.81
N VAL A 88 -5.82 -8.20 -11.95
CA VAL A 88 -5.86 -8.42 -10.51
C VAL A 88 -5.92 -7.03 -9.87
N GLY A 89 -6.95 -6.78 -9.07
CA GLY A 89 -7.32 -5.41 -8.66
C GLY A 89 -8.02 -4.63 -9.78
N THR A 90 -8.15 -3.32 -9.60
CA THR A 90 -8.88 -2.44 -10.54
C THR A 90 -7.92 -1.65 -11.42
N TRP A 91 -8.15 -1.67 -12.74
CA TRP A 91 -7.35 -0.91 -13.70
C TRP A 91 -8.22 0.00 -14.57
N ASP A 92 -7.68 1.16 -14.93
CA ASP A 92 -8.15 1.91 -16.09
C ASP A 92 -7.48 1.33 -17.36
N PRO A 93 -8.24 0.77 -18.31
CA PRO A 93 -7.65 0.21 -19.53
C PRO A 93 -6.88 1.23 -20.38
N ARG A 94 -7.11 2.54 -20.17
CA ARG A 94 -6.41 3.60 -20.92
C ARG A 94 -4.94 3.75 -20.52
N VAL A 95 -4.54 3.27 -19.34
CA VAL A 95 -3.18 3.50 -18.81
C VAL A 95 -2.23 2.32 -19.01
N ILE A 96 -2.71 1.19 -19.53
CA ILE A 96 -1.92 -0.05 -19.63
C ILE A 96 -1.40 -0.35 -21.04
N TYR A 97 -2.07 0.15 -22.09
CA TYR A 97 -1.64 -0.07 -23.47
C TYR A 97 -0.26 0.56 -23.73
N GLY A 98 0.66 -0.21 -24.29
CA GLY A 98 2.03 0.22 -24.57
C GLY A 98 2.97 0.23 -23.35
N THR A 99 2.53 -0.28 -22.19
CA THR A 99 3.39 -0.41 -21.02
C THR A 99 4.25 -1.66 -21.10
N ARG A 100 5.42 -1.61 -20.46
CA ARG A 100 6.26 -2.81 -20.21
C ARG A 100 5.78 -3.51 -18.95
N VAL A 101 5.89 -4.83 -18.93
CA VAL A 101 5.56 -5.67 -17.79
C VAL A 101 6.68 -6.67 -17.51
N ARG A 102 6.76 -7.12 -16.26
CA ARG A 102 7.54 -8.29 -15.85
C ARG A 102 6.58 -9.44 -15.60
N ILE A 103 6.67 -10.51 -16.36
CA ILE A 103 5.93 -11.76 -16.13
C ILE A 103 6.77 -12.62 -15.19
N TRP A 104 6.26 -12.89 -13.99
CA TRP A 104 6.99 -13.61 -12.95
C TRP A 104 6.84 -15.11 -13.15
N THR A 105 7.97 -15.78 -13.43
CA THR A 105 8.03 -17.21 -13.79
C THR A 105 8.62 -18.07 -12.67
N GLY A 106 9.05 -17.46 -11.56
CA GLY A 106 9.61 -18.16 -10.41
C GLY A 106 9.60 -17.30 -9.14
N GLN A 107 10.22 -17.84 -8.09
CA GLN A 107 10.25 -17.23 -6.75
C GLN A 107 11.52 -16.43 -6.45
N GLN A 108 12.45 -16.33 -7.41
CA GLN A 108 13.64 -15.48 -7.27
C GLN A 108 13.34 -14.08 -7.83
N PRO A 109 13.93 -13.01 -7.26
CA PRO A 109 13.73 -11.63 -7.75
C PRO A 109 14.10 -11.40 -9.21
N THR A 110 14.93 -12.27 -9.80
CA THR A 110 15.37 -12.20 -11.20
C THR A 110 14.61 -13.18 -12.11
N SER A 111 13.68 -13.97 -11.57
CA SER A 111 12.89 -14.96 -12.33
C SER A 111 11.68 -14.30 -12.96
N PHE A 112 11.91 -13.48 -13.98
CA PHE A 112 10.86 -12.90 -14.80
C PHE A 112 11.24 -12.82 -16.27
N VAL A 113 10.23 -12.74 -17.12
CA VAL A 113 10.35 -12.43 -18.55
C VAL A 113 9.80 -11.03 -18.78
N THR A 114 10.55 -10.17 -19.46
CA THR A 114 10.07 -8.85 -19.85
C THR A 114 9.10 -8.97 -21.02
N GLY A 115 7.95 -8.31 -20.91
CA GLY A 115 6.98 -8.20 -21.99
C GLY A 115 6.43 -6.79 -22.15
N THR A 116 5.54 -6.61 -23.12
CA THR A 116 4.81 -5.37 -23.35
C THR A 116 3.34 -5.66 -23.64
N ILE A 117 2.45 -4.81 -23.12
CA ILE A 117 1.02 -4.90 -23.40
C ILE A 117 0.75 -4.25 -24.76
N GLY A 118 0.45 -5.10 -25.74
CA GLY A 118 0.09 -4.72 -27.11
C GLY A 118 -1.40 -4.86 -27.38
N ALA A 119 -1.85 -4.14 -28.41
CA ALA A 119 -3.17 -4.21 -29.00
C ALA A 119 -3.08 -3.73 -30.45
N GLN A 120 -4.16 -3.89 -31.22
CA GLN A 120 -4.22 -3.42 -32.59
C GLN A 120 -3.99 -1.88 -32.66
N PRO A 121 -3.04 -1.39 -33.47
CA PRO A 121 -2.79 0.05 -33.62
C PRO A 121 -4.00 0.83 -34.11
N VAL A 122 -4.17 2.05 -33.61
CA VAL A 122 -5.34 2.92 -33.91
C VAL A 122 -5.52 3.24 -35.41
N HIS A 123 -4.46 3.20 -36.21
CA HIS A 123 -4.56 3.43 -37.65
C HIS A 123 -5.09 2.22 -38.43
N LEU A 124 -5.19 1.05 -37.77
CA LEU A 124 -5.76 -0.19 -38.33
C LEU A 124 -7.18 -0.48 -37.80
N VAL A 125 -7.68 0.30 -36.84
CA VAL A 125 -9.06 0.12 -36.33
C VAL A 125 -10.04 1.01 -37.11
N GLU A 126 -11.28 0.55 -37.17
CA GLU A 126 -12.40 1.25 -37.81
C GLU A 126 -12.65 2.60 -37.12
N ARG A 127 -13.14 3.58 -37.90
CA ARG A 127 -13.23 4.99 -37.42
C ARG A 127 -14.06 5.13 -36.15
N GLU A 128 -15.12 4.33 -36.01
CA GLU A 128 -16.04 4.34 -34.87
C GLU A 128 -15.44 3.74 -33.59
N GLU A 129 -14.42 2.88 -33.71
CA GLU A 129 -13.77 2.23 -32.58
C GLU A 129 -12.64 3.09 -31.99
N ARG A 130 -12.13 4.06 -32.75
CA ARG A 130 -11.02 4.96 -32.34
C ARG A 130 -11.35 5.83 -31.13
N GLU A 131 -12.63 6.12 -30.90
CA GLU A 131 -13.07 6.99 -29.80
C GLU A 131 -13.22 6.24 -28.48
N LYS A 132 -13.15 4.90 -28.49
CA LYS A 132 -13.31 4.06 -27.31
C LYS A 132 -11.96 3.60 -26.78
N ALA A 133 -11.86 3.45 -25.47
CA ALA A 133 -10.71 2.77 -24.87
C ALA A 133 -10.67 1.32 -25.35
N ILE A 134 -9.47 0.84 -25.69
CA ILE A 134 -9.25 -0.57 -26.03
C ILE A 134 -9.61 -1.40 -24.80
N LYS A 135 -10.44 -2.43 -24.96
CA LYS A 135 -10.79 -3.29 -23.84
C LYS A 135 -9.60 -4.20 -23.51
N MET A 136 -9.41 -4.52 -22.24
CA MET A 136 -8.31 -5.40 -21.81
C MET A 136 -8.38 -6.80 -22.46
N GLU A 137 -9.58 -7.29 -22.79
CA GLU A 137 -9.77 -8.58 -23.48
C GLU A 137 -9.18 -8.63 -24.89
N ASP A 138 -9.02 -7.47 -25.52
CA ASP A 138 -8.45 -7.30 -26.86
C ASP A 138 -6.94 -7.03 -26.82
N MET A 139 -6.35 -6.99 -25.61
CA MET A 139 -4.92 -6.79 -25.42
C MET A 139 -4.19 -8.12 -25.21
N ARG A 140 -2.90 -8.14 -25.52
CA ARG A 140 -2.00 -9.27 -25.30
C ARG A 140 -0.70 -8.81 -24.67
N ILE A 141 -0.06 -9.68 -23.90
CA ILE A 141 1.34 -9.46 -23.52
C ILE A 141 2.20 -10.16 -24.57
N ASP A 142 2.99 -9.38 -25.28
CA ASP A 142 4.06 -9.84 -26.15
C ASP A 142 5.38 -9.86 -25.35
N PHE A 143 6.05 -11.00 -25.36
CA PHE A 143 7.33 -11.23 -24.68
C PHE A 143 8.32 -11.96 -25.60
N GLY A 144 8.09 -11.90 -26.92
CA GLY A 144 9.01 -12.39 -27.94
C GLY A 144 9.00 -13.90 -28.20
N ALA A 145 8.00 -14.64 -27.73
CA ALA A 145 7.84 -16.04 -28.08
C ALA A 145 7.19 -16.19 -29.47
N SER A 146 7.67 -17.14 -30.27
CA SER A 146 7.18 -17.40 -31.64
C SER A 146 6.02 -18.39 -31.68
N ASN A 147 5.79 -19.11 -30.58
CA ASN A 147 4.69 -20.05 -30.42
C ASN A 147 4.49 -20.42 -28.93
N ARG A 148 3.40 -21.15 -28.64
CA ARG A 148 3.12 -21.66 -27.28
C ARG A 148 4.28 -22.43 -26.67
N ALA A 149 4.91 -23.35 -27.41
CA ALA A 149 5.96 -24.20 -26.85
C ALA A 149 7.20 -23.40 -26.44
N GLU A 150 7.54 -22.34 -27.17
CA GLU A 150 8.59 -21.40 -26.78
C GLU A 150 8.20 -20.60 -25.53
N ALA A 151 6.96 -20.13 -25.44
CA ALA A 151 6.46 -19.44 -24.26
C ALA A 151 6.52 -20.30 -23.00
N GLU A 152 6.11 -21.57 -23.08
CA GLU A 152 6.19 -22.53 -21.97
C GLU A 152 7.65 -22.81 -21.59
N LYS A 153 8.56 -22.89 -22.57
CA LYS A 153 10.01 -23.04 -22.33
C LYS A 153 10.61 -21.83 -21.60
N LEU A 154 10.08 -20.62 -21.83
CA LEU A 154 10.43 -19.42 -21.07
C LEU A 154 9.83 -19.39 -19.65
N GLY A 155 8.96 -20.37 -19.32
CA GLY A 155 8.29 -20.48 -18.03
C GLY A 155 7.02 -19.62 -17.92
N VAL A 156 6.53 -19.05 -19.03
CA VAL A 156 5.30 -18.25 -19.04
C VAL A 156 4.11 -19.20 -19.20
N LEU A 157 3.32 -19.34 -18.13
CA LEU A 157 2.21 -20.29 -18.04
C LEU A 157 0.94 -19.61 -17.52
N PRO A 158 -0.26 -20.16 -17.79
CA PRO A 158 -1.47 -19.77 -17.09
C PRO A 158 -1.27 -19.83 -15.56
N GLY A 159 -1.69 -18.78 -14.86
CA GLY A 159 -1.47 -18.59 -13.43
C GLY A 159 -0.21 -17.79 -13.06
N CYS A 160 0.74 -17.59 -13.99
CA CYS A 160 1.79 -16.59 -13.78
C CYS A 160 1.18 -15.20 -13.58
N VAL A 161 1.80 -14.39 -12.72
CA VAL A 161 1.41 -13.00 -12.51
C VAL A 161 2.36 -12.05 -13.23
N ALA A 162 1.86 -10.86 -13.57
CA ALA A 162 2.67 -9.80 -14.16
C ALA A 162 2.46 -8.47 -13.43
N THR A 163 3.55 -7.72 -13.29
CA THR A 163 3.57 -6.35 -12.76
C THR A 163 4.04 -5.38 -13.82
N ILE A 164 3.69 -4.09 -13.70
CA ILE A 164 4.30 -3.05 -14.54
C ILE A 164 5.82 -3.00 -14.29
N ASP A 165 6.60 -2.87 -15.37
CA ASP A 165 8.05 -2.69 -15.33
C ASP A 165 8.41 -1.19 -15.23
N SER A 166 8.09 -0.61 -14.06
CA SER A 166 8.37 0.79 -13.71
C SER A 166 9.03 0.84 -12.34
N SER A 167 10.36 0.74 -12.31
CA SER A 167 11.14 0.87 -11.07
C SER A 167 11.06 2.29 -10.52
N VAL A 168 11.09 2.41 -9.20
CA VAL A 168 11.06 3.70 -8.49
C VAL A 168 12.23 4.59 -8.94
N ALA A 169 11.89 5.80 -9.37
CA ALA A 169 12.85 6.84 -9.77
C ALA A 169 12.50 8.17 -9.11
N ARG A 170 13.47 9.08 -9.01
CA ARG A 170 13.19 10.46 -8.63
C ARG A 170 12.55 11.19 -9.80
N LEU A 171 11.46 11.90 -9.54
CA LEU A 171 10.75 12.66 -10.56
C LEU A 171 11.49 13.97 -10.83
N GLY A 172 12.02 14.12 -12.05
CA GLY A 172 12.80 15.28 -12.46
C GLY A 172 14.29 15.08 -12.21
N THR A 173 14.81 15.65 -11.12
CA THR A 173 16.26 15.61 -10.80
C THR A 173 16.57 14.68 -9.64
N GLU A 174 17.85 14.30 -9.50
CA GLU A 174 18.35 13.46 -8.40
C GLU A 174 18.15 14.05 -6.99
N SER A 175 17.89 15.35 -6.88
CA SER A 175 17.59 16.02 -5.61
C SER A 175 16.09 16.16 -5.33
N SER A 176 15.23 15.66 -6.22
CA SER A 176 13.79 15.80 -6.11
C SER A 176 13.26 15.03 -4.91
N ASP A 177 12.33 15.64 -4.17
CA ASP A 177 11.56 14.98 -3.10
C ASP A 177 10.46 14.08 -3.66
N LEU A 178 10.04 14.33 -4.89
CA LEU A 178 9.00 13.55 -5.54
C LEU A 178 9.62 12.34 -6.21
N VAL A 179 8.93 11.21 -6.10
CA VAL A 179 9.30 9.95 -6.72
C VAL A 179 8.17 9.45 -7.60
N VAL A 180 8.53 8.69 -8.63
CA VAL A 180 7.62 8.10 -9.61
C VAL A 180 7.88 6.60 -9.73
N GLY A 181 6.82 5.81 -9.88
CA GLY A 181 6.91 4.36 -10.02
C GLY A 181 5.54 3.71 -9.98
N ALA A 182 5.50 2.37 -10.05
CA ALA A 182 4.28 1.60 -9.85
C ALA A 182 4.22 1.00 -8.44
N GLY A 183 3.01 0.82 -7.91
CA GLY A 183 2.76 0.11 -6.64
C GLY A 183 3.10 0.90 -5.38
N PHE A 184 3.10 2.25 -5.43
CA PHE A 184 3.21 3.02 -4.19
C PHE A 184 2.01 2.75 -3.30
N ASP A 185 0.83 2.68 -3.90
CA ASP A 185 -0.37 2.04 -3.37
C ASP A 185 -0.15 0.53 -3.14
N ASP A 186 0.02 0.05 -1.91
CA ASP A 186 0.27 0.80 -0.66
C ASP A 186 1.62 0.41 -0.03
N SER A 187 2.49 -0.24 -0.80
CA SER A 187 3.80 -0.69 -0.29
C SER A 187 4.66 0.47 0.23
N CYS A 188 4.35 1.73 -0.09
CA CYS A 188 5.00 2.88 0.52
C CYS A 188 4.73 3.00 2.04
N SER A 189 3.57 2.58 2.53
CA SER A 189 3.23 2.59 3.96
C SER A 189 4.18 1.78 4.82
N ILE A 190 4.79 0.73 4.25
CA ILE A 190 5.82 -0.06 4.92
C ILE A 190 7.06 0.79 5.26
N ALA A 191 7.43 1.73 4.39
CA ALA A 191 8.53 2.65 4.67
C ALA A 191 8.17 3.65 5.79
N ALA A 192 6.90 4.07 5.86
CA ALA A 192 6.42 4.88 6.99
C ALA A 192 6.46 4.10 8.31
N PHE A 193 6.12 2.81 8.30
CA PHE A 193 6.26 1.95 9.49
C PHE A 193 7.70 1.80 9.94
N LEU A 194 8.62 1.56 9.01
CA LEU A 194 10.05 1.47 9.33
C LEU A 194 10.58 2.80 9.88
N LYS A 195 10.12 3.94 9.34
CA LYS A 195 10.46 5.24 9.90
C LYS A 195 9.90 5.46 11.30
N CYS A 196 8.66 5.01 11.54
CA CYS A 196 8.05 5.04 12.86
C CYS A 196 8.85 4.20 13.86
N LEU A 197 9.19 2.95 13.50
CA LEU A 197 9.97 2.04 14.35
C LEU A 197 11.37 2.59 14.66
N GLU A 198 12.07 3.16 13.67
CA GLU A 198 13.36 3.83 13.87
C GLU A 198 13.26 4.94 14.93
N LEU A 199 12.20 5.75 14.90
CA LEU A 199 11.98 6.84 15.86
C LEU A 199 11.58 6.34 17.26
N LEU A 200 11.08 5.11 17.35
CA LEU A 200 10.66 4.47 18.59
C LEU A 200 11.74 3.57 19.20
N GLU A 201 12.82 3.26 18.49
CA GLU A 201 13.88 2.32 18.94
C GLU A 201 14.48 2.70 20.30
N ASP A 202 14.76 3.99 20.51
CA ASP A 202 15.29 4.51 21.78
C ASP A 202 14.19 4.89 22.80
N LYS A 203 12.92 4.56 22.51
CA LYS A 203 11.77 4.93 23.34
C LYS A 203 11.31 3.74 24.17
N ARG A 204 10.98 4.03 25.42
CA ARG A 204 10.40 3.03 26.32
C ARG A 204 8.91 2.86 26.04
N LEU A 205 8.52 1.70 25.52
CA LEU A 205 7.14 1.31 25.20
C LEU A 205 6.60 0.29 26.23
N ASP A 206 6.41 0.72 27.47
CA ASP A 206 5.95 -0.18 28.54
C ASP A 206 4.43 -0.33 28.62
N LYS A 207 3.68 0.69 28.15
CA LYS A 207 2.21 0.73 28.30
C LYS A 207 1.47 0.25 27.07
N VAL A 208 2.16 0.21 25.93
CA VAL A 208 1.63 -0.28 24.66
C VAL A 208 2.55 -1.34 24.06
N LYS A 209 1.93 -2.27 23.34
CA LYS A 209 2.59 -3.17 22.40
C LYS A 209 2.20 -2.75 21.00
N VAL A 210 3.17 -2.44 20.16
CA VAL A 210 2.95 -2.00 18.78
C VAL A 210 3.07 -3.20 17.86
N CYS A 211 2.03 -3.49 17.10
CA CYS A 211 2.04 -4.45 16.00
C CYS A 211 2.06 -3.67 14.68
N VAL A 212 3.19 -3.65 13.97
CA VAL A 212 3.22 -3.23 12.57
C VAL A 212 2.81 -4.41 11.69
N VAL A 213 1.82 -4.19 10.83
CA VAL A 213 1.22 -5.24 10.02
C VAL A 213 1.29 -4.83 8.57
N ALA A 214 2.12 -5.53 7.80
CA ALA A 214 2.09 -5.46 6.35
C ALA A 214 0.98 -6.42 5.89
N THR A 215 -0.15 -5.87 5.44
CA THR A 215 -1.33 -6.66 5.08
C THR A 215 -1.31 -7.12 3.63
N VAL A 216 -1.99 -8.24 3.36
CA VAL A 216 -2.16 -8.79 1.99
C VAL A 216 -3.60 -8.67 1.52
N GLN A 217 -3.81 -8.74 0.21
CA GLN A 217 -5.13 -8.81 -0.41
C GLN A 217 -6.08 -7.68 0.00
N GLU A 218 -5.57 -6.46 0.13
CA GLU A 218 -6.39 -5.26 0.30
C GLU A 218 -7.21 -5.02 -0.97
N GLU A 219 -6.54 -5.04 -2.13
CA GLU A 219 -7.04 -4.59 -3.44
C GLU A 219 -8.20 -5.44 -3.99
N ILE A 220 -8.53 -6.54 -3.30
CA ILE A 220 -9.66 -7.44 -3.62
C ILE A 220 -10.63 -7.60 -2.45
N GLY A 221 -10.57 -6.69 -1.47
CA GLY A 221 -11.54 -6.55 -0.39
C GLY A 221 -10.96 -6.76 1.01
N LEU A 222 -9.85 -6.11 1.36
CA LEU A 222 -9.38 -5.90 2.75
C LEU A 222 -9.13 -7.19 3.55
N ARG A 223 -8.80 -8.30 2.87
CA ARG A 223 -8.81 -9.64 3.50
C ARG A 223 -7.72 -9.80 4.54
N GLY A 224 -6.54 -9.25 4.27
CA GLY A 224 -5.41 -9.25 5.19
C GLY A 224 -5.75 -8.58 6.51
N ALA A 225 -6.34 -7.38 6.48
CA ALA A 225 -6.80 -6.69 7.67
C ALA A 225 -7.89 -7.44 8.44
N MET A 226 -8.85 -8.07 7.76
CA MET A 226 -9.88 -8.87 8.43
C MET A 226 -9.26 -10.01 9.24
N VAL A 227 -8.34 -10.76 8.65
CA VAL A 227 -7.66 -11.90 9.31
C VAL A 227 -6.74 -11.43 10.43
N SER A 228 -5.81 -10.51 10.12
CA SER A 228 -4.82 -10.02 11.08
C SER A 228 -5.48 -9.24 12.23
N GLY A 229 -6.48 -8.41 11.94
CA GLY A 229 -7.27 -7.71 12.94
C GLY A 229 -7.99 -8.68 13.88
N PHE A 230 -8.61 -9.75 13.35
CA PHE A 230 -9.24 -10.76 14.19
C PHE A 230 -8.22 -11.48 15.08
N ASN A 231 -7.04 -11.84 14.54
CA ASN A 231 -6.00 -12.57 15.26
C ASN A 231 -5.35 -11.72 16.36
N ILE A 232 -4.98 -10.47 16.04
CA ILE A 232 -4.30 -9.54 16.94
C ILE A 232 -5.26 -8.95 17.96
N ALA A 233 -6.52 -8.74 17.58
CA ALA A 233 -7.57 -8.15 18.41
C ALA A 233 -7.14 -6.81 19.04
N PRO A 234 -6.64 -5.84 18.25
CA PRO A 234 -5.99 -4.64 18.78
C PRO A 234 -6.93 -3.79 19.63
N TRP A 235 -6.38 -3.03 20.57
CA TRP A 235 -7.14 -1.99 21.27
C TRP A 235 -7.38 -0.79 20.36
N CYS A 236 -6.34 -0.39 19.61
CA CYS A 236 -6.35 0.69 18.64
C CYS A 236 -5.71 0.21 17.34
N ALA A 237 -6.34 0.50 16.20
CA ALA A 237 -5.82 0.21 14.87
C ALA A 237 -5.75 1.51 14.05
N ILE A 238 -4.61 1.76 13.44
CA ILE A 238 -4.37 2.89 12.53
C ILE A 238 -4.00 2.29 11.18
N ALA A 239 -4.87 2.44 10.20
CA ALA A 239 -4.49 2.13 8.82
C ALA A 239 -3.64 3.27 8.27
N VAL A 240 -2.64 2.90 7.48
CA VAL A 240 -1.87 3.81 6.65
C VAL A 240 -2.07 3.33 5.24
N ASP A 241 -2.44 4.25 4.37
CA ASP A 241 -2.80 3.99 2.99
C ASP A 241 -2.37 5.18 2.12
N VAL A 242 -2.60 5.15 0.83
CA VAL A 242 -2.50 6.33 -0.03
C VAL A 242 -3.85 7.06 -0.11
N THR A 243 -3.81 8.33 -0.52
CA THR A 243 -5.03 9.08 -0.86
C THR A 243 -4.81 9.98 -2.07
N HIS A 244 -5.87 10.33 -2.77
CA HIS A 244 -5.80 11.15 -3.97
C HIS A 244 -5.35 12.59 -3.64
N ALA A 245 -4.28 13.04 -4.29
CA ALA A 245 -3.81 14.42 -4.24
C ALA A 245 -4.29 15.25 -5.45
N ILE A 246 -4.24 16.58 -5.32
CA ILE A 246 -4.47 17.50 -6.45
C ILE A 246 -3.47 17.21 -7.58
N ALA A 247 -4.04 16.97 -8.76
CA ALA A 247 -3.37 16.63 -10.00
C ALA A 247 -4.18 17.21 -11.19
N PRO A 248 -3.65 17.20 -12.43
CA PRO A 248 -4.40 17.63 -13.61
C PRO A 248 -5.78 16.95 -13.67
N GLY A 249 -6.85 17.76 -13.72
CA GLY A 249 -8.24 17.28 -13.76
C GLY A 249 -8.88 16.94 -12.40
N VAL A 250 -8.10 16.85 -11.31
CA VAL A 250 -8.61 16.56 -9.96
C VAL A 250 -8.96 17.86 -9.24
N LYS A 251 -10.25 18.06 -8.94
CA LYS A 251 -10.75 19.27 -8.27
C LYS A 251 -10.54 19.22 -6.75
N ALA A 252 -10.18 20.36 -6.15
CA ALA A 252 -10.11 20.56 -4.69
C ALA A 252 -11.32 20.03 -3.93
N THR A 253 -12.52 20.26 -4.46
CA THR A 253 -13.79 19.82 -3.86
C THR A 253 -13.97 18.31 -3.80
N LYS A 254 -13.13 17.53 -4.50
CA LYS A 254 -13.19 16.06 -4.50
C LYS A 254 -12.20 15.42 -3.52
N VAL A 255 -11.09 16.09 -3.22
CA VAL A 255 -9.97 15.52 -2.46
C VAL A 255 -9.56 16.36 -1.26
N GLY A 256 -10.40 17.32 -0.83
CA GLY A 256 -10.13 18.13 0.36
C GLY A 256 -8.87 19.00 0.27
N GLU A 257 -8.48 19.43 -0.93
CA GLU A 257 -7.24 20.18 -1.21
C GLU A 257 -5.93 19.45 -0.85
N ILE A 258 -5.97 18.13 -0.65
CA ILE A 258 -4.78 17.32 -0.35
C ILE A 258 -3.75 17.47 -1.48
N LYS A 259 -2.51 17.79 -1.12
CA LYS A 259 -1.40 18.00 -2.06
C LYS A 259 -0.14 17.25 -1.62
N LEU A 260 0.68 16.88 -2.60
CA LEU A 260 2.03 16.39 -2.35
C LEU A 260 2.87 17.48 -1.65
N GLY A 261 3.71 17.07 -0.69
CA GLY A 261 4.52 17.93 0.16
C GLY A 261 3.73 18.64 1.27
N GLY A 262 2.42 18.37 1.40
CA GLY A 262 1.55 18.94 2.41
C GLY A 262 1.59 18.23 3.77
N GLY A 263 2.32 17.11 3.86
CA GLY A 263 2.35 16.21 5.00
C GLY A 263 1.24 15.14 4.95
N PRO A 264 1.26 14.20 5.92
CA PRO A 264 0.23 13.17 6.10
C PRO A 264 -1.18 13.74 6.06
N ALA A 265 -2.10 13.04 5.41
CA ALA A 265 -3.51 13.36 5.45
C ALA A 265 -4.19 12.55 6.58
N ILE A 266 -4.80 13.23 7.55
CA ILE A 266 -5.46 12.57 8.69
C ILE A 266 -6.93 12.39 8.36
N GLY A 267 -7.39 11.13 8.33
CA GLY A 267 -8.78 10.78 8.08
C GLY A 267 -9.72 11.28 9.18
N VAL A 268 -10.80 11.95 8.80
CA VAL A 268 -11.91 12.35 9.68
C VAL A 268 -13.24 11.87 9.10
N GLY A 269 -14.06 11.20 9.91
CA GLY A 269 -15.31 10.60 9.42
C GLY A 269 -15.85 9.49 10.32
N PRO A 270 -16.99 8.88 9.96
CA PRO A 270 -17.64 7.83 10.74
C PRO A 270 -16.80 6.56 10.89
N ASN A 271 -15.84 6.30 10.00
CA ASN A 271 -14.96 5.14 10.11
C ASN A 271 -13.87 5.32 11.19
N PHE A 272 -13.66 6.54 11.72
CA PHE A 272 -12.55 6.86 12.61
C PHE A 272 -13.01 7.39 13.97
N THR A 273 -12.32 6.98 15.03
CA THR A 273 -12.61 7.41 16.40
C THR A 273 -12.19 8.87 16.60
N LYS A 274 -13.13 9.69 17.08
CA LYS A 274 -12.94 11.14 17.23
C LYS A 274 -11.76 11.52 18.11
N GLU A 275 -11.64 10.85 19.23
CA GLU A 275 -10.59 11.06 20.22
C GLU A 275 -9.21 10.74 19.62
N LEU A 276 -9.12 9.73 18.76
CA LEU A 276 -7.86 9.35 18.11
C LEU A 276 -7.42 10.38 17.07
N TRP A 277 -8.28 10.77 16.12
CA TRP A 277 -7.86 11.76 15.13
C TRP A 277 -7.64 13.15 15.75
N THR A 278 -8.35 13.49 16.82
CA THR A 278 -8.11 14.74 17.59
C THR A 278 -6.70 14.69 18.20
N MET A 279 -6.33 13.57 18.81
CA MET A 279 -5.00 13.35 19.35
C MET A 279 -3.91 13.44 18.27
N MET A 280 -4.11 12.82 17.10
CA MET A 280 -3.15 12.92 15.99
C MET A 280 -2.94 14.38 15.56
N VAL A 281 -4.01 15.15 15.40
CA VAL A 281 -3.95 16.58 15.06
C VAL A 281 -3.22 17.39 16.14
N GLU A 282 -3.50 17.13 17.41
CA GLU A 282 -2.83 17.81 18.53
C GLU A 282 -1.33 17.49 18.59
N GLN A 283 -0.96 16.22 18.45
CA GLN A 283 0.44 15.81 18.44
C GLN A 283 1.18 16.38 17.22
N ALA A 284 0.55 16.39 16.05
CA ALA A 284 1.12 17.02 14.85
C ALA A 284 1.42 18.51 15.10
N LYS A 285 0.49 19.25 15.72
CA LYS A 285 0.69 20.67 16.08
C LYS A 285 1.81 20.86 17.09
N VAL A 286 1.81 20.10 18.18
CA VAL A 286 2.83 20.19 19.25
C VAL A 286 4.23 19.91 18.70
N LYS A 287 4.34 18.90 17.82
CA LYS A 287 5.60 18.43 17.25
C LYS A 287 5.96 19.13 15.95
N LYS A 288 5.14 20.07 15.49
CA LYS A 288 5.31 20.84 14.24
C LYS A 288 5.44 19.94 13.00
N ILE A 289 4.70 18.85 12.97
CA ILE A 289 4.60 17.96 11.81
C ILE A 289 3.52 18.55 10.88
N PRO A 290 3.84 18.82 9.59
CA PRO A 290 2.81 19.27 8.65
C PRO A 290 1.77 18.16 8.47
N PHE A 291 0.50 18.54 8.34
CA PHE A 291 -0.58 17.58 8.12
C PHE A 291 -1.71 18.23 7.34
N GLN A 292 -2.56 17.38 6.77
CA GLN A 292 -3.75 17.74 6.02
C GLN A 292 -4.95 17.00 6.64
N ILE A 293 -6.16 17.46 6.36
CA ILE A 293 -7.38 16.79 6.82
C ILE A 293 -8.03 16.11 5.62
N GLU A 294 -8.33 14.83 5.75
CA GLU A 294 -9.03 14.03 4.75
C GLU A 294 -10.45 13.72 5.21
N PRO A 295 -11.48 14.38 4.66
CA PRO A 295 -12.87 14.09 4.99
C PRO A 295 -13.33 12.79 4.32
N VAL A 296 -13.64 11.76 5.11
CA VAL A 296 -14.08 10.44 4.63
C VAL A 296 -15.48 10.15 5.18
N PRO A 297 -16.56 10.59 4.52
CA PRO A 297 -17.92 10.48 5.07
C PRO A 297 -18.53 9.07 4.99
N ALA A 298 -17.90 8.14 4.28
CA ALA A 298 -18.43 6.79 4.01
C ALA A 298 -17.30 5.75 4.02
N ALA A 299 -17.43 4.69 3.21
CA ALA A 299 -16.39 3.68 3.03
C ALA A 299 -15.05 4.34 2.72
N SER A 300 -14.04 4.10 3.56
CA SER A 300 -12.67 4.60 3.32
C SER A 300 -12.03 3.92 2.14
N GLY A 301 -12.43 2.68 1.85
CA GLY A 301 -11.75 1.85 0.84
C GLY A 301 -10.34 1.49 1.26
N THR A 302 -10.10 1.36 2.57
CA THR A 302 -8.80 1.04 3.16
C THR A 302 -8.99 -0.01 4.25
N ASP A 303 -7.89 -0.59 4.74
CA ASP A 303 -7.90 -1.55 5.84
C ASP A 303 -8.60 -1.03 7.12
N ALA A 304 -8.66 0.29 7.35
CA ALA A 304 -9.39 0.88 8.48
C ALA A 304 -10.89 0.52 8.47
N TRP A 305 -11.47 0.30 7.28
CA TRP A 305 -12.86 -0.10 7.13
C TRP A 305 -13.11 -1.47 7.75
N ALA A 306 -12.25 -2.44 7.45
CA ALA A 306 -12.32 -3.77 8.03
C ALA A 306 -12.00 -3.74 9.52
N LEU A 307 -10.93 -3.04 9.91
CA LEU A 307 -10.42 -3.05 11.29
C LEU A 307 -11.37 -2.41 12.30
N GLN A 308 -12.13 -1.38 11.91
CA GLN A 308 -13.08 -0.71 12.81
C GLN A 308 -14.10 -1.69 13.39
N VAL A 309 -14.59 -2.63 12.59
CA VAL A 309 -15.69 -3.55 12.97
C VAL A 309 -15.22 -4.92 13.43
N VAL A 310 -13.92 -5.12 13.57
CA VAL A 310 -13.38 -6.40 14.06
C VAL A 310 -13.86 -6.70 15.48
N ARG A 311 -14.46 -7.88 15.66
CA ARG A 311 -15.00 -8.38 16.93
C ARG A 311 -16.05 -7.40 17.51
N GLY A 312 -15.80 -6.81 18.67
CA GLY A 312 -16.71 -5.87 19.34
C GLY A 312 -16.55 -4.40 18.90
N GLY A 313 -15.77 -4.15 17.85
CA GLY A 313 -15.42 -2.81 17.38
C GLY A 313 -14.12 -2.29 18.01
N ARG A 314 -13.29 -1.62 17.21
CA ARG A 314 -11.95 -1.13 17.58
C ARG A 314 -11.86 0.39 17.47
N ILE A 315 -10.98 0.98 18.28
CA ILE A 315 -10.55 2.36 18.05
C ILE A 315 -9.85 2.36 16.69
N SER A 316 -10.32 3.19 15.76
CA SER A 316 -9.87 3.16 14.36
C SER A 316 -9.39 4.54 13.92
N GLY A 317 -8.31 4.58 13.15
CA GLY A 317 -7.78 5.79 12.54
C GLY A 317 -7.22 5.51 11.15
N LEU A 318 -7.05 6.58 10.37
CA LEU A 318 -6.45 6.56 9.05
C LEU A 318 -5.43 7.70 8.93
N VAL A 319 -4.25 7.39 8.41
CA VAL A 319 -3.23 8.37 8.02
C VAL A 319 -2.79 8.05 6.60
N SER A 320 -3.07 8.95 5.66
CA SER A 320 -2.84 8.67 4.24
C SER A 320 -1.63 9.41 3.68
N VAL A 321 -0.92 8.78 2.75
CA VAL A 321 0.16 9.36 1.94
C VAL A 321 -0.46 10.01 0.70
N PRO A 322 -0.30 11.32 0.47
CA PRO A 322 -0.76 11.95 -0.77
C PRO A 322 -0.14 11.29 -2.01
N ASN A 323 -0.98 10.86 -2.94
CA ASN A 323 -0.61 10.13 -4.16
C ASN A 323 -1.29 10.76 -5.39
N ARG A 324 -0.52 10.99 -6.46
CA ARG A 324 -1.05 11.31 -7.78
C ARG A 324 -0.98 10.09 -8.69
N TYR A 325 -2.03 9.93 -9.50
CA TYR A 325 -2.11 8.89 -10.53
C TYR A 325 -2.15 7.46 -9.97
N MET A 326 -2.71 7.29 -8.76
CA MET A 326 -3.05 6.01 -8.14
C MET A 326 -3.65 5.02 -9.14
N HIS A 327 -3.26 3.75 -9.04
CA HIS A 327 -3.68 2.65 -9.93
C HIS A 327 -3.24 2.88 -11.38
N SER A 328 -2.03 3.39 -11.57
CA SER A 328 -1.41 3.53 -12.88
C SER A 328 0.03 3.02 -12.89
N ALA A 329 0.63 2.98 -14.09
CA ALA A 329 2.02 2.60 -14.26
C ALA A 329 3.03 3.57 -13.60
N ASN A 330 2.60 4.79 -13.26
CA ASN A 330 3.46 5.88 -12.80
C ASN A 330 2.73 6.75 -11.78
N GLU A 331 2.58 6.23 -10.58
CA GLU A 331 2.14 6.99 -9.41
C GLU A 331 3.22 7.99 -8.98
N VAL A 332 2.83 9.06 -8.28
CA VAL A 332 3.76 10.06 -7.76
C VAL A 332 3.44 10.41 -6.31
N ILE A 333 4.43 10.23 -5.43
CA ILE A 333 4.36 10.57 -4.00
C ILE A 333 5.55 11.45 -3.59
N SER A 334 5.49 12.02 -2.37
CA SER A 334 6.59 12.76 -1.73
C SER A 334 7.27 11.91 -0.67
N ILE A 335 8.61 11.82 -0.72
CA ILE A 335 9.40 11.13 0.32
C ILE A 335 9.26 11.86 1.66
N LYS A 336 9.27 13.19 1.68
CA LYS A 336 9.02 13.97 2.91
C LYS A 336 7.65 13.71 3.52
N ASP A 337 6.59 13.59 2.72
CA ASP A 337 5.26 13.25 3.25
C ASP A 337 5.30 11.88 3.91
N LEU A 338 5.94 10.89 3.27
CA LEU A 338 6.08 9.54 3.80
C LEU A 338 6.87 9.49 5.12
N GLU A 339 7.96 10.24 5.22
CA GLU A 339 8.70 10.38 6.48
C GLU A 339 7.88 11.08 7.58
N ASN A 340 7.05 12.05 7.20
CA ASN A 340 6.18 12.75 8.14
C ASN A 340 5.02 11.87 8.61
N VAL A 341 4.53 10.93 7.79
CA VAL A 341 3.62 9.86 8.23
C VAL A 341 4.30 9.05 9.34
N GLY A 342 5.51 8.55 9.12
CA GLY A 342 6.27 7.81 10.15
C GLY A 342 6.47 8.59 11.44
N LYS A 343 6.79 9.90 11.34
CA LYS A 343 6.88 10.80 12.51
C LYS A 343 5.55 10.95 13.23
N LEU A 344 4.45 11.13 12.49
CA LEU A 344 3.11 11.29 13.07
C LEU A 344 2.69 10.03 13.83
N LEU A 345 2.94 8.85 13.26
CA LEU A 345 2.66 7.56 13.91
C LEU A 345 3.46 7.42 15.21
N ALA A 346 4.76 7.72 15.20
CA ALA A 346 5.61 7.62 16.39
C ALA A 346 5.12 8.50 17.54
N VAL A 347 4.82 9.78 17.28
CA VAL A 347 4.32 10.70 18.32
C VAL A 347 2.91 10.35 18.78
N THR A 348 2.10 9.75 17.90
CA THR A 348 0.77 9.23 18.25
C THR A 348 0.89 8.02 19.18
N ILE A 349 1.80 7.09 18.89
CA ILE A 349 2.09 5.93 19.76
C ILE A 349 2.60 6.39 21.14
N GLU A 350 3.50 7.37 21.19
CA GLU A 350 3.94 7.97 22.46
C GLU A 350 2.75 8.54 23.25
N ALA A 351 1.83 9.25 22.60
CA ALA A 351 0.63 9.79 23.26
C ALA A 351 -0.36 8.69 23.71
N LEU A 352 -0.47 7.61 22.94
CA LEU A 352 -1.34 6.47 23.27
C LEU A 352 -0.89 5.72 24.54
N GLN A 353 0.38 5.80 24.93
CA GLN A 353 0.85 5.23 26.20
C GLN A 353 0.08 5.79 27.41
N GLU A 354 -0.27 7.08 27.37
CA GLU A 354 -0.97 7.77 28.46
C GLU A 354 -2.50 7.86 28.21
N SER A 355 -2.97 7.32 27.09
CA SER A 355 -4.35 7.44 26.67
C SER A 355 -5.28 6.45 27.36
N ASN A 356 -6.47 6.91 27.72
CA ASN A 356 -7.55 6.09 28.28
C ASN A 356 -8.78 6.04 27.36
N ILE A 357 -8.61 6.21 26.05
CA ILE A 357 -9.72 6.07 25.09
C ILE A 357 -10.37 4.69 25.29
N GLN A 358 -11.68 4.70 25.49
CA GLN A 358 -12.46 3.49 25.77
C GLN A 358 -13.20 3.03 24.51
N THR A 359 -13.23 1.73 24.28
CA THR A 359 -14.03 1.10 23.22
C THR A 359 -15.51 0.99 23.58
N SER A 360 -15.86 1.14 24.86
CA SER A 360 -17.24 1.05 25.36
C SER A 360 -17.44 1.96 26.57
N GLN A 361 -18.58 2.65 26.65
CA GLN A 361 -18.98 3.42 27.83
C GLN A 361 -20.02 2.63 28.63
N ILE A 362 -19.75 2.40 29.92
CA ILE A 362 -20.71 1.78 30.85
C ILE A 362 -21.35 2.89 31.66
N LEU A 363 -22.61 3.21 31.37
CA LEU A 363 -23.41 4.10 32.20
C LEU A 363 -23.84 3.34 33.46
N LYS A 364 -23.25 3.70 34.60
CA LYS A 364 -23.69 3.17 35.90
C LYS A 364 -24.97 3.88 36.32
N LYS A 365 -25.97 3.12 36.79
CA LYS A 365 -27.20 3.68 37.37
C LYS A 365 -26.83 4.57 38.56
N SER A 366 -27.21 5.84 38.51
CA SER A 366 -27.11 6.77 39.63
C SER A 366 -27.86 6.15 40.82
N LYS A 367 -27.21 6.11 42.00
CA LYS A 367 -27.85 5.63 43.24
C LYS A 367 -28.96 6.57 43.68
#